data_AF-A0A3D1LYV0-F1
#
_entry.id   AF-A0A3D1LYV0-F1
#
_cell.length_a   1.000
_cell.length_b   1.000
_cell.length_c   1.000
_cell.angle_alpha   90.00
_cell.angle_beta   90.00
_cell.angle_gamma   90.00
#
_symmetry.space_group_name_H-M   'P 1'
#
loop_
_entity.id
_entity.type
_entity.pdbx_description
1 polymer ?
#
loop_
_entity_poly.entity_id
_entity_poly.type
_entity_poly.pdbx_seq_one_letter_code
_entity_poly.pdbx_strand_id
1 'polypeptide(L)'
;MNSVERKLTQFNKIPKTAFLLSMALLVLLITGCYPDHNQSTFDPRGPVAAEQLEVFWWILIGGFIVFVLVEAGLIYAIIKFRAKNDSDIPVQTHGNHKLEIIWTAIPAVLLIILMIPTIQTLFYMYEAPKTTKPEHTLEAIGHQWWFE
;
A
#
# COMPACT_ATOMS: atom_id res chain seq x y z
N MET A 1 -3.84 -5.56 -44.40
CA MET A 1 -3.03 -5.25 -43.20
C MET A 1 -3.98 -4.82 -42.08
N ASN A 2 -4.27 -5.70 -41.13
CA ASN A 2 -5.37 -5.50 -40.16
C ASN A 2 -4.95 -4.58 -39.00
N SER A 3 -5.93 -3.90 -38.40
CA SER A 3 -5.74 -2.91 -37.31
C SER A 3 -4.91 -3.45 -36.13
N VAL A 4 -4.99 -4.76 -35.88
CA VAL A 4 -4.29 -5.47 -34.79
C VAL A 4 -2.76 -5.45 -35.00
N GLU A 5 -2.27 -5.73 -36.21
CA GLU A 5 -0.83 -5.76 -36.48
C GLU A 5 -0.18 -4.37 -36.43
N ARG A 6 -0.96 -3.32 -36.72
CA ARG A 6 -0.52 -1.92 -36.54
C ARG A 6 -0.28 -1.57 -35.06
N LYS A 7 -1.07 -2.12 -34.13
CA LYS A 7 -0.86 -1.89 -32.69
C LYS A 7 0.37 -2.64 -32.15
N LEU A 8 0.58 -3.87 -32.62
CA LEU A 8 1.72 -4.71 -32.22
C LEU A 8 3.07 -4.14 -32.71
N THR A 9 3.09 -3.56 -33.91
CA THR A 9 4.30 -2.90 -34.46
C THR A 9 4.61 -1.53 -33.84
N GLN A 10 3.61 -0.84 -33.28
CA GLN A 10 3.80 0.41 -32.53
C GLN A 10 4.46 0.15 -31.16
N PHE A 11 4.06 -0.92 -30.45
CA PHE A 11 4.64 -1.30 -29.15
C PHE A 11 6.12 -1.68 -29.25
N ASN A 12 6.55 -2.26 -30.37
CA ASN A 12 7.95 -2.64 -30.60
C ASN A 12 8.85 -1.47 -31.07
N LYS A 13 8.28 -0.28 -31.27
CA LYS A 13 9.00 0.95 -31.69
C LYS A 13 9.19 1.96 -30.56
N ILE A 14 9.17 1.53 -29.30
CA ILE A 14 9.58 2.42 -28.20
C ILE A 14 11.08 2.71 -28.41
N PRO A 15 11.48 3.95 -28.69
CA PRO A 15 12.87 4.24 -28.96
C PRO A 15 13.68 4.00 -27.68
N LYS A 16 14.87 3.41 -27.81
CA LYS A 16 15.76 3.12 -26.67
C LYS A 16 16.01 4.38 -25.81
N THR A 17 15.94 5.56 -26.42
CA THR A 17 16.00 6.87 -25.74
C THR A 17 14.81 7.13 -24.83
N ALA A 18 13.58 6.75 -25.21
CA ALA A 18 12.40 6.89 -24.34
C ALA A 18 12.46 5.92 -23.15
N PHE A 19 12.97 4.70 -23.35
CA PHE A 19 13.21 3.75 -22.26
C PHE A 19 14.33 4.22 -21.30
N LEU A 20 15.42 4.77 -21.85
CA LEU A 20 16.50 5.36 -21.05
C LEU A 20 16.05 6.62 -20.30
N LEU A 21 15.21 7.46 -20.90
CA LEU A 21 14.62 8.63 -20.25
C LEU A 21 13.64 8.24 -19.14
N SER A 22 12.81 7.21 -19.35
CA SER A 22 11.92 6.72 -18.29
C SER A 22 12.70 6.09 -17.13
N MET A 23 13.80 5.38 -17.43
CA MET A 23 14.70 4.83 -16.41
C MET A 23 15.41 5.95 -15.63
N ALA A 24 15.90 6.97 -16.32
CA ALA A 24 16.56 8.12 -15.69
C ALA A 24 15.59 8.93 -14.82
N LEU A 25 14.35 9.13 -15.28
CA LEU A 25 13.30 9.77 -14.51
C LEU A 25 12.94 8.97 -13.25
N LEU A 26 12.85 7.65 -13.37
CA LEU A 26 12.61 6.76 -12.22
C LEU A 26 13.74 6.84 -11.19
N VAL A 27 15.00 6.85 -11.64
CA VAL A 27 16.16 7.01 -10.75
C VAL A 27 16.12 8.36 -10.04
N LEU A 28 15.79 9.44 -10.76
CA LEU A 28 15.69 10.79 -10.18
C LEU A 28 14.60 10.86 -9.09
N LEU A 29 13.46 10.22 -9.33
CA LEU A 29 12.36 10.16 -8.35
C LEU A 29 12.74 9.34 -7.10
N ILE A 30 13.50 8.26 -7.26
CA ILE A 30 13.97 7.44 -6.13
C ILE A 30 15.02 8.17 -5.29
N THR A 31 15.86 9.01 -5.90
CA THR A 31 16.88 9.80 -5.18
C THR A 31 16.31 10.89 -4.25
N GLY A 32 15.02 11.22 -4.36
CA GLY A 32 14.35 12.15 -3.45
C GLY A 32 14.05 11.58 -2.06
N CYS A 33 14.22 10.26 -1.86
CA CYS A 33 14.02 9.63 -0.57
C CYS A 33 15.28 9.79 0.29
N TYR A 34 15.30 10.79 1.18
CA TYR A 34 16.36 10.97 2.18
C TYR A 34 15.79 10.79 3.61
N PRO A 35 16.31 9.83 4.40
CA PRO A 35 15.67 9.42 5.65
C PRO A 35 15.81 10.44 6.80
N ASP A 36 16.92 11.19 6.87
CA ASP A 36 17.21 12.09 8.00
C ASP A 36 16.93 13.55 7.64
N HIS A 37 15.74 14.04 8.00
CA HIS A 37 15.40 15.46 7.96
C HIS A 37 14.58 15.83 9.20
N ASN A 38 14.65 17.09 9.60
CA ASN A 38 14.00 17.60 10.82
C ASN A 38 12.47 17.46 10.84
N GLN A 39 11.84 17.17 9.70
CA GLN A 39 10.39 16.93 9.58
C GLN A 39 10.07 15.53 9.01
N SER A 40 10.91 14.53 9.29
CA SER A 40 10.65 13.16 8.86
C SER A 40 9.49 12.52 9.62
N THR A 41 8.48 12.05 8.89
CA THR A 41 7.35 11.27 9.44
C THR A 41 7.81 9.97 10.12
N PHE A 42 9.00 9.48 9.80
CA PHE A 42 9.56 8.22 10.31
C PHE A 42 10.55 8.39 11.49
N ASP A 43 10.75 9.61 12.00
CA ASP A 43 11.48 9.88 13.26
C ASP A 43 10.49 10.34 14.35
N PRO A 44 9.90 9.41 15.12
CA PRO A 44 8.83 9.75 16.06
C PRO A 44 9.40 10.50 17.26
N ARG A 45 8.86 11.70 17.53
CA ARG A 45 9.17 12.48 18.73
C ARG A 45 8.04 12.36 19.74
N GLY A 46 8.33 11.67 20.85
CA GLY A 46 7.39 11.44 21.95
C GLY A 46 6.71 10.06 21.92
N PRO A 47 6.09 9.64 23.03
CA PRO A 47 5.57 8.29 23.20
C PRO A 47 4.34 8.02 22.30
N VAL A 48 3.49 9.03 22.11
CA VAL A 48 2.30 8.96 21.23
C VAL A 48 2.70 8.73 19.76
N ALA A 49 3.72 9.45 19.30
CA ALA A 49 4.23 9.31 17.93
C ALA A 49 4.88 7.94 17.70
N ALA A 50 5.56 7.38 18.72
CA ALA A 50 6.19 6.06 18.63
C ALA A 50 5.15 4.94 18.49
N GLU A 51 4.09 4.98 19.30
CA GLU A 51 2.96 4.04 19.22
C GLU A 51 2.26 4.10 17.85
N GLN A 52 2.05 5.32 17.33
CA GLN A 52 1.45 5.50 16.00
C GLN A 52 2.35 4.94 14.89
N LEU A 53 3.67 5.11 14.99
CA LEU A 53 4.63 4.56 14.03
C LEU A 53 4.65 3.03 14.05
N GLU A 54 4.53 2.42 15.24
CA GLU A 54 4.45 0.97 15.36
C GLU A 54 3.21 0.42 14.64
N VAL A 55 2.02 0.96 14.91
CA VAL A 55 0.78 0.55 14.21
C VAL A 55 0.89 0.76 12.71
N PHE A 56 1.51 1.85 12.26
CA PHE A 56 1.76 2.10 10.84
C PHE A 56 2.58 0.96 10.21
N TRP A 57 3.68 0.54 10.83
CA TRP A 57 4.51 -0.54 10.30
C TRP A 57 3.79 -1.88 10.26
N TRP A 58 2.98 -2.19 11.28
CA TRP A 58 2.14 -3.39 11.28
C TRP A 58 1.18 -3.43 10.10
N ILE A 59 0.48 -2.31 9.83
CA ILE A 59 -0.46 -2.21 8.70
C ILE A 59 0.29 -2.26 7.37
N LEU A 60 1.39 -1.52 7.23
CA LEU A 60 2.16 -1.43 6.00
C LEU A 60 2.74 -2.80 5.60
N ILE A 61 3.38 -3.50 6.55
CA ILE A 61 3.96 -4.82 6.32
C ILE A 61 2.86 -5.85 6.04
N GLY A 62 1.78 -5.85 6.83
CA GLY A 62 0.64 -6.74 6.62
C GLY A 62 0.00 -6.56 5.24
N GLY A 63 -0.24 -5.31 4.84
CA GLY A 63 -0.77 -4.97 3.52
C GLY A 63 0.18 -5.37 2.39
N PHE A 64 1.49 -5.14 2.56
CA PHE A 64 2.50 -5.54 1.59
C PHE A 64 2.56 -7.06 1.40
N ILE A 65 2.44 -7.85 2.47
CA ILE A 65 2.38 -9.32 2.38
C ILE A 65 1.18 -9.76 1.56
N VAL A 66 -0.02 -9.23 1.86
CA VAL A 66 -1.24 -9.57 1.10
C VAL A 66 -1.09 -9.17 -0.37
N PHE A 67 -0.55 -7.99 -0.64
CA PHE A 67 -0.28 -7.51 -2.00
C PHE A 67 0.63 -8.48 -2.76
N VAL A 68 1.77 -8.86 -2.19
CA VAL A 68 2.72 -9.80 -2.81
C VAL A 68 2.07 -11.16 -3.05
N LEU A 69 1.26 -11.67 -2.12
CA LEU A 69 0.56 -12.95 -2.28
C LEU A 69 -0.43 -12.92 -3.45
N VAL A 70 -1.23 -11.85 -3.56
CA VAL A 70 -2.20 -11.68 -4.65
C VAL A 70 -1.50 -11.52 -5.99
N GLU A 71 -0.48 -10.66 -6.07
CA GLU A 71 0.32 -10.45 -7.29
C GLU A 71 1.02 -11.74 -7.72
N ALA A 72 1.64 -12.48 -6.79
CA ALA A 72 2.26 -13.76 -7.09
C ALA A 72 1.24 -14.79 -7.60
N GLY A 73 0.05 -14.84 -7.01
CA GLY A 73 -1.05 -15.70 -7.47
C GLY A 73 -1.53 -15.35 -8.87
N LEU A 74 -1.64 -14.06 -9.17
CA LEU A 74 -2.02 -13.57 -10.50
C LEU A 74 -0.95 -13.90 -11.55
N ILE A 75 0.32 -13.62 -11.26
CA ILE A 75 1.45 -13.96 -12.13
C ILE A 75 1.51 -15.46 -12.37
N TYR A 76 1.35 -16.27 -11.31
CA TYR A 76 1.29 -17.72 -11.43
C TYR A 76 0.14 -18.17 -12.35
N ALA A 77 -1.06 -17.61 -12.18
CA ALA A 77 -2.20 -17.94 -13.02
C ALA A 77 -1.95 -17.57 -14.50
N ILE A 78 -1.39 -16.40 -14.75
CA ILE A 78 -1.03 -15.93 -16.10
C ILE A 78 -0.02 -16.87 -16.74
N ILE A 79 1.04 -17.29 -16.03
CA ILE A 79 2.08 -18.16 -16.59
C ILE A 79 1.56 -19.58 -16.79
N LYS A 80 0.82 -20.13 -15.83
CA LYS A 80 0.36 -21.51 -15.82
C LYS A 80 -0.78 -21.78 -16.81
N PHE A 81 -1.75 -20.87 -16.89
CA PHE A 81 -2.96 -21.01 -17.71
C PHE A 81 -2.88 -20.23 -19.03
N ARG A 82 -1.68 -19.81 -19.45
CA ARG A 82 -1.48 -19.20 -20.76
C ARG A 82 -1.78 -20.22 -21.87
N ALA A 83 -2.85 -20.01 -22.62
CA ALA A 83 -3.17 -20.81 -23.80
C ALA A 83 -2.02 -20.76 -24.82
N LYS A 84 -1.58 -21.94 -25.29
CA LYS A 84 -0.55 -22.06 -26.33
C LYS A 84 -1.15 -22.37 -27.72
N ASN A 85 -2.31 -23.04 -27.75
CA ASN A 85 -3.01 -23.44 -28.97
C ASN A 85 -4.49 -23.05 -28.87
N ASP A 86 -5.11 -22.73 -30.00
CA ASP A 86 -6.49 -22.22 -30.09
C ASP A 86 -7.56 -23.30 -29.82
N SER A 87 -7.17 -24.57 -29.82
CA SER A 87 -8.05 -25.72 -29.57
C SER A 87 -8.25 -26.06 -28.08
N ASP A 88 -7.60 -25.33 -27.18
CA ASP A 88 -7.56 -25.62 -25.74
C ASP A 88 -8.63 -24.79 -24.99
N ILE A 89 -9.91 -25.00 -25.34
CA ILE A 89 -11.03 -24.26 -24.73
C ILE A 89 -11.26 -24.81 -23.30
N PRO A 90 -11.17 -23.97 -22.25
CA PRO A 90 -11.33 -24.43 -20.87
C PRO A 90 -12.79 -24.80 -20.57
N VAL A 91 -12.95 -25.77 -19.66
CA VAL A 91 -14.27 -26.19 -19.15
C VAL A 91 -14.96 -24.99 -18.49
N GLN A 92 -16.17 -24.67 -18.94
CA GLN A 92 -16.97 -23.57 -18.38
C GLN A 92 -17.60 -23.99 -17.04
N THR A 93 -16.84 -23.84 -15.97
CA THR A 93 -17.34 -24.07 -14.60
C THR A 93 -18.10 -22.84 -14.12
N HIS A 94 -19.36 -23.02 -13.73
CA HIS A 94 -20.18 -21.95 -13.19
C HIS A 94 -20.03 -21.87 -11.67
N GLY A 95 -19.31 -20.84 -11.21
CA GLY A 95 -19.24 -20.45 -9.79
C GLY A 95 -18.62 -21.48 -8.83
N ASN A 96 -18.25 -21.01 -7.65
CA ASN A 96 -17.93 -21.91 -6.54
C ASN A 96 -18.29 -21.21 -5.22
N HIS A 97 -19.48 -21.50 -4.73
CA HIS A 97 -20.02 -20.85 -3.54
C HIS A 97 -19.12 -20.97 -2.30
N LYS A 98 -18.43 -22.10 -2.15
CA LYS A 98 -17.48 -22.29 -1.04
C LYS A 98 -16.28 -21.34 -1.19
N LEU A 99 -15.75 -21.20 -2.40
CA LEU A 99 -14.62 -20.31 -2.70
C LEU A 99 -15.02 -18.84 -2.49
N GLU A 100 -16.24 -18.49 -2.91
CA GLU A 100 -16.83 -17.16 -2.74
C GLU A 100 -16.92 -16.74 -1.26
N ILE A 101 -17.38 -17.65 -0.40
CA ILE A 101 -17.44 -17.40 1.04
C ILE A 101 -16.03 -17.26 1.63
N ILE A 102 -15.10 -18.14 1.23
CA ILE A 102 -13.74 -18.13 1.78
C ILE A 102 -13.03 -16.81 1.46
N TRP A 103 -13.06 -16.34 0.20
CA TRP A 103 -12.34 -15.13 -0.19
C TRP A 103 -12.97 -13.84 0.35
N THR A 104 -14.23 -13.86 0.79
CA THR A 104 -14.89 -12.70 1.41
C THR A 104 -14.72 -12.71 2.92
N ALA A 105 -14.73 -13.89 3.54
CA ALA A 105 -14.49 -14.05 4.97
C ALA A 105 -13.05 -13.70 5.36
N ILE A 106 -12.05 -14.14 4.58
CA ILE A 106 -10.63 -13.85 4.86
C ILE A 106 -10.36 -12.34 5.02
N PRO A 107 -10.69 -11.46 4.05
CA PRO A 107 -10.44 -10.02 4.19
C PRO A 107 -11.27 -9.40 5.32
N ALA A 108 -12.49 -9.87 5.58
CA ALA A 108 -13.29 -9.40 6.71
C ALA A 108 -12.60 -9.68 8.06
N VAL A 109 -12.06 -10.90 8.24
CA VAL A 109 -11.32 -11.27 9.47
C VAL A 109 -10.02 -10.47 9.60
N LEU A 110 -9.29 -10.26 8.50
CA LEU A 110 -8.08 -9.43 8.52
C LEU A 110 -8.37 -8.01 9.01
N LEU A 111 -9.47 -7.39 8.57
CA LEU A 111 -9.86 -6.06 9.06
C LEU A 111 -10.16 -6.05 10.56
N ILE A 112 -10.82 -7.08 11.09
CA ILE A 112 -11.10 -7.18 12.53
C ILE A 112 -9.79 -7.27 13.33
N ILE A 113 -8.80 -8.02 12.84
CA ILE A 113 -7.49 -8.14 13.49
C ILE A 113 -6.78 -6.78 13.52
N LEU A 114 -6.79 -6.04 12.41
CA LEU A 114 -6.16 -4.70 12.33
C LEU A 114 -6.88 -3.66 13.20
N MET A 115 -8.17 -3.84 13.43
CA MET A 115 -8.96 -2.93 14.26
C MET A 115 -8.51 -2.93 15.72
N ILE A 116 -8.01 -4.05 16.26
CA ILE A 116 -7.62 -4.18 17.68
C ILE A 116 -6.51 -3.20 18.07
N PRO A 117 -5.30 -3.24 17.47
CA PRO A 117 -4.23 -2.30 17.83
C PRO A 117 -4.62 -0.85 17.48
N THR A 118 -5.39 -0.65 16.41
CA THR A 118 -5.86 0.69 15.99
C THR A 118 -6.70 1.35 17.09
N ILE A 119 -7.67 0.63 17.65
CA ILE A 119 -8.53 1.15 18.72
C ILE A 119 -7.74 1.33 20.02
N GLN A 120 -6.82 0.42 20.35
CA GLN A 120 -5.98 0.55 21.54
C GLN A 120 -5.11 1.81 21.50
N THR A 121 -4.42 2.04 20.37
CA THR A 121 -3.63 3.25 20.16
C THR A 121 -4.51 4.48 20.15
N LEU A 122 -5.71 4.44 19.55
CA LEU A 122 -6.66 5.55 19.59
C LEU A 122 -6.99 5.99 21.02
N PHE A 123 -7.30 5.04 21.90
CA PHE A 123 -7.59 5.35 23.30
C PHE A 123 -6.34 5.85 24.04
N TYR A 124 -5.17 5.28 23.76
CA TYR A 124 -3.91 5.75 24.31
C TYR A 124 -3.61 7.22 23.94
N MET A 125 -3.91 7.62 22.69
CA MET A 125 -3.75 9.00 22.22
C MET A 125 -4.75 9.96 22.87
N TYR A 126 -5.95 9.48 23.21
CA TYR A 126 -7.02 10.29 23.78
C TYR A 126 -6.87 10.49 25.29
N GLU A 127 -6.27 9.53 26.00
CA GLU A 127 -6.10 9.61 27.45
C GLU A 127 -5.05 10.67 27.81
N ALA A 128 -5.46 11.69 28.56
CA ALA A 128 -4.56 12.71 29.07
C ALA A 128 -3.50 12.07 29.99
N PRO A 129 -2.26 12.60 30.03
CA PRO A 129 -1.23 12.09 30.93
C PRO A 129 -1.75 12.05 32.37
N LYS A 130 -1.54 10.93 33.07
CA LYS A 130 -2.06 10.69 34.44
C LYS A 130 -1.50 11.64 35.51
N THR A 131 -0.66 12.60 35.13
CA THR A 131 -0.17 13.66 36.00
C THR A 131 -1.33 14.56 36.39
N THR A 132 -1.68 14.56 37.68
CA THR A 132 -2.82 15.27 38.27
C THR A 132 -2.73 16.80 38.17
N LYS A 133 -1.62 17.32 37.63
CA LYS A 133 -1.39 18.72 37.29
C LYS A 133 -0.62 18.78 35.97
N PRO A 134 -1.06 19.56 34.97
CA PRO A 134 -0.22 19.88 33.82
C PRO A 134 1.00 20.67 34.34
N GLU A 135 2.21 20.19 34.04
CA GLU A 135 3.46 20.90 34.39
C GLU A 135 3.55 22.21 33.62
N HIS A 136 3.09 22.20 32.35
CA HIS A 136 2.99 23.36 31.48
C HIS A 136 1.68 23.28 30.68
N THR A 137 0.94 24.39 30.63
CA THR A 137 -0.23 24.54 29.75
C THR A 137 0.18 25.43 28.59
N LEU A 138 0.10 24.90 27.37
CA LEU A 138 0.35 25.65 26.15
C LEU A 138 -1.00 25.97 25.50
N GLU A 139 -1.22 27.24 25.19
CA GLU A 139 -2.33 27.68 24.34
C GLU A 139 -1.77 27.86 22.93
N ALA A 140 -2.40 27.21 21.94
CA ALA A 140 -2.02 27.33 20.54
C ALA A 140 -3.22 27.87 19.76
N ILE A 141 -3.07 29.04 19.16
CA ILE A 141 -4.10 29.74 18.38
C ILE A 141 -3.77 29.57 16.89
N GLY A 142 -4.67 28.91 16.16
CA GLY A 142 -4.54 28.74 14.71
C GLY A 142 -5.05 29.95 13.92
N HIS A 143 -4.16 30.65 13.23
CA HIS A 143 -4.50 31.66 12.22
C HIS A 143 -4.46 31.05 10.81
N GLN A 144 -4.99 31.76 9.81
CA GLN A 144 -5.07 31.26 8.42
C GLN A 144 -3.71 30.84 7.83
N TRP A 145 -2.61 31.45 8.28
CA TRP A 145 -1.27 31.21 7.74
C TRP A 145 -0.15 31.13 8.80
N TRP A 146 -0.46 31.21 10.11
CA TRP A 146 0.51 31.08 11.19
C TRP A 146 -0.15 30.57 12.48
N PHE A 147 0.64 30.30 13.51
CA PHE A 147 0.21 29.87 14.84
C PHE A 147 0.84 30.76 15.92
N GLU A 148 0.07 31.13 16.95
CA GLU A 148 0.54 31.83 18.16
C GLU A 148 0.44 30.91 19.39
#